data_AF-A0A3N5U1G7-F1
#
_entry.id   AF-A0A3N5U1G7-F1
#
_cell.length_a   1.000
_cell.length_b   1.000
_cell.length_c   1.000
_cell.angle_alpha   90.00
_cell.angle_beta   90.00
_cell.angle_gamma   90.00
#
_symmetry.space_group_name_H-M   'P 1'
#
loop_
_entity.id
_entity.type
_entity.pdbx_description
1 polymer ?
#
loop_
_entity_poly.entity_id
_entity_poly.type
_entity_poly.pdbx_seq_one_letter_code
_entity_poly.pdbx_strand_id
1 'polypeptide(L)'
;MTSNFTLPPSHFTEGVLVQQTMADYLRDVLGWETVFAYNQETFGPEGTLGRASDREVVLARYLQLKLMEFNPGLPADAYRDAVRQIVESSAAQSLIATNRDKYALLKDGVQVSFRNEKGELIKQRLRIFDFNEPANNHFLAVRELWVKGDLYRRRADVIGFVNGIPLLFVELKNIHKDIRAAYEKNLADYRDTVPHLLHHNALIVIANGIEAKIGSITSRFEHFHEWKRLAEDEPGLVDMQTLLKGICDKRNFMDLVENFIVFDDSSGQTVKIIARNHQLL
;
A
#
# COMPACT_ATOMS: atom_id res chain seq x y z
N MET A 1 38.77 -3.30 -13.11
CA MET A 1 38.92 -3.52 -11.65
C MET A 1 37.52 -3.51 -11.06
N THR A 2 36.98 -4.69 -10.80
CA THR A 2 35.66 -4.90 -10.20
C THR A 2 35.78 -4.72 -8.69
N SER A 3 35.24 -3.63 -8.15
CA SER A 3 35.17 -3.43 -6.70
C SER A 3 34.01 -4.26 -6.14
N ASN A 4 34.33 -5.44 -5.60
CA ASN A 4 33.43 -6.19 -4.74
C ASN A 4 33.22 -5.40 -3.45
N PHE A 5 32.06 -4.74 -3.34
CA PHE A 5 31.60 -4.15 -2.08
C PHE A 5 30.96 -5.27 -1.25
N THR A 6 31.78 -5.99 -0.48
CA THR A 6 31.30 -6.82 0.63
C THR A 6 31.00 -5.93 1.82
N LEU A 7 29.73 -5.89 2.24
CA LEU A 7 29.32 -5.26 3.50
C LEU A 7 30.00 -5.96 4.69
N PRO A 8 30.45 -5.23 5.72
CA PRO A 8 31.10 -5.82 6.90
C PRO A 8 30.12 -6.70 7.70
N PRO A 9 30.58 -7.85 8.23
CA PRO A 9 29.73 -8.81 8.94
C PRO A 9 29.52 -8.38 10.40
N SER A 10 28.66 -7.39 10.66
CA SER A 10 28.26 -7.06 12.05
C SER A 10 26.88 -6.40 12.21
N HIS A 11 26.00 -6.41 11.20
CA HIS A 11 24.67 -5.76 11.29
C HIS A 11 23.51 -6.55 10.66
N PHE A 12 23.57 -7.88 10.61
CA PHE A 12 22.38 -8.67 10.26
C PHE A 12 21.54 -8.89 11.51
N THR A 13 20.67 -7.93 11.82
CA THR A 13 19.56 -8.21 12.74
C THR A 13 18.55 -9.09 12.01
N GLU A 14 17.89 -9.99 12.75
CA GLU A 14 16.85 -10.89 12.22
C GLU A 14 15.81 -10.14 11.38
N GLY A 15 15.39 -8.94 11.82
CA GLY A 15 14.45 -8.09 11.09
C GLY A 15 14.94 -7.64 9.70
N VAL A 16 16.23 -7.33 9.54
CA VAL A 16 16.79 -6.95 8.23
C VAL A 16 16.76 -8.13 7.27
N LEU A 17 17.05 -9.34 7.77
CA LEU A 17 17.00 -10.55 6.95
C LEU A 17 15.57 -10.85 6.50
N VAL A 18 14.58 -10.75 7.40
CA VAL A 18 13.17 -10.95 7.05
C VAL A 18 12.69 -9.93 6.01
N GLN A 19 13.03 -8.65 6.17
CA GLN A 19 12.73 -7.62 5.17
C GLN A 19 13.32 -7.94 3.80
N GLN A 20 14.59 -8.39 3.77
CA GLN A 20 15.28 -8.73 2.54
C GLN A 20 14.63 -9.93 1.86
N THR A 21 14.37 -11.01 2.59
CA THR A 21 13.68 -12.21 2.09
C THR A 21 12.30 -11.88 1.52
N MET A 22 11.53 -11.04 2.21
CA MET A 22 10.22 -10.59 1.71
C MET A 22 10.34 -9.80 0.40
N ALA A 23 11.28 -8.85 0.33
CA ALA A 23 11.49 -8.08 -0.90
C ALA A 23 11.98 -8.95 -2.05
N ASP A 24 12.87 -9.90 -1.80
CA ASP A 24 13.35 -10.84 -2.81
C ASP A 24 12.21 -11.71 -3.32
N TYR A 25 11.33 -12.20 -2.43
CA TYR A 25 10.14 -12.94 -2.85
C TYR A 25 9.18 -12.10 -3.70
N LEU A 26 8.86 -10.88 -3.26
CA LEU A 26 8.03 -9.95 -4.02
C LEU A 26 8.59 -9.67 -5.42
N ARG A 27 9.91 -9.52 -5.53
CA ARG A 27 10.60 -9.25 -6.80
C ARG A 27 10.68 -10.49 -7.70
N ASP A 28 11.28 -11.55 -7.20
CA ASP A 28 11.72 -12.68 -8.01
C ASP A 28 10.57 -13.67 -8.29
N VAL A 29 9.55 -13.70 -7.43
CA VAL A 29 8.41 -14.62 -7.56
C VAL A 29 7.14 -13.90 -8.00
N LEU A 30 6.84 -12.73 -7.41
CA LEU A 30 5.58 -12.02 -7.64
C LEU A 30 5.69 -10.86 -8.64
N GLY A 31 6.91 -10.55 -9.11
CA GLY A 31 7.16 -9.55 -10.15
C GLY A 31 6.85 -8.10 -9.73
N TRP A 32 6.95 -7.80 -8.43
CA TRP A 32 6.93 -6.41 -7.93
C TRP A 32 8.31 -5.78 -8.12
N GLU A 33 8.36 -4.50 -8.43
CA GLU A 33 9.62 -3.75 -8.26
C GLU A 33 9.92 -3.59 -6.77
N THR A 34 11.20 -3.52 -6.40
CA THR A 34 11.59 -3.28 -5.01
C THR A 34 12.63 -2.18 -4.89
N VAL A 35 12.46 -1.32 -3.89
CA VAL A 35 13.36 -0.21 -3.58
C VAL A 35 13.69 -0.22 -2.09
N PHE A 36 14.95 0.02 -1.75
CA PHE A 36 15.39 0.25 -0.36
C PHE A 36 15.61 1.74 -0.15
N ALA A 37 14.79 2.39 0.68
CA ALA A 37 14.79 3.85 0.83
C ALA A 37 15.69 4.37 1.97
N TYR A 38 16.08 3.50 2.92
CA TYR A 38 16.75 3.93 4.15
C TYR A 38 18.06 4.70 3.88
N ASN A 39 18.05 5.99 4.21
CA ASN A 39 19.18 6.91 4.00
C ASN A 39 19.72 6.97 2.56
N GLN A 40 18.92 6.53 1.58
CA GLN A 40 19.29 6.51 0.15
C GLN A 40 18.27 7.27 -0.72
N GLU A 41 17.09 7.58 -0.18
CA GLU A 41 16.09 8.36 -0.91
C GLU A 41 16.58 9.77 -1.24
N THR A 42 16.53 10.12 -2.52
CA THR A 42 16.69 11.49 -3.01
C THR A 42 15.33 12.05 -3.43
N PHE A 43 15.04 13.29 -3.03
CA PHE A 43 13.77 13.97 -3.36
C PHE A 43 13.84 14.73 -4.69
N GLY A 44 12.66 15.06 -5.22
CA GLY A 44 12.45 15.76 -6.48
C GLY A 44 11.82 14.87 -7.56
N PRO A 45 11.43 15.45 -8.72
CA PRO A 45 10.75 14.72 -9.79
C PRO A 45 11.55 13.52 -10.33
N GLU A 46 12.88 13.68 -10.41
CA GLU A 46 13.82 12.63 -10.83
C GLU A 46 14.44 11.88 -9.62
N GLY A 47 13.93 12.14 -8.41
CA GLY A 47 14.35 11.46 -7.19
C GLY A 47 13.96 9.98 -7.19
N THR A 48 14.46 9.23 -6.19
CA THR A 48 14.27 7.78 -6.06
C THR A 48 12.81 7.37 -6.26
N LEU A 49 11.90 8.04 -5.55
CA LEU A 49 10.46 7.75 -5.59
C LEU A 49 9.63 8.87 -6.25
N GLY A 50 10.28 9.94 -6.73
CA GLY A 50 9.61 11.11 -7.30
C GLY A 50 8.89 12.01 -6.27
N ARG A 51 9.13 11.80 -4.97
CA ARG A 51 8.55 12.60 -3.88
C ARG A 51 9.28 13.94 -3.75
N ALA A 52 8.54 15.03 -3.52
CA ALA A 52 9.14 16.33 -3.24
C ALA A 52 9.67 16.45 -1.80
N SER A 53 9.11 15.66 -0.87
CA SER A 53 9.57 15.59 0.53
C SER A 53 9.11 14.29 1.20
N ASP A 54 9.63 14.02 2.39
CA ASP A 54 9.20 12.89 3.22
C ASP A 54 7.77 13.02 3.78
N ARG A 55 7.05 14.13 3.51
CA ARG A 55 5.62 14.29 3.84
C ARG A 55 4.69 13.67 2.81
N GLU A 56 5.16 13.47 1.58
CA GLU A 56 4.34 12.90 0.52
C GLU A 56 4.24 11.38 0.70
N VAL A 57 3.05 10.81 0.55
CA VAL A 57 2.85 9.36 0.67
C VAL A 57 2.32 8.74 -0.62
N VAL A 58 1.73 9.54 -1.52
CA VAL A 58 1.38 9.12 -2.86
C VAL A 58 2.55 9.45 -3.79
N LEU A 59 2.99 8.48 -4.57
CA LEU A 59 4.05 8.67 -5.56
C LEU A 59 3.45 9.27 -6.83
N ALA A 60 3.25 10.59 -6.81
CA ALA A 60 2.51 11.33 -7.84
C ALA A 60 3.07 11.10 -9.27
N ARG A 61 4.39 10.92 -9.41
CA ARG A 61 5.05 10.59 -10.68
C ARG A 61 4.43 9.34 -11.33
N TYR A 62 4.33 8.24 -10.59
CA TYR A 62 3.79 6.97 -11.10
C TYR A 62 2.28 7.05 -11.32
N LEU A 63 1.57 7.72 -10.40
CA LEU A 63 0.13 7.91 -10.52
C LEU A 63 -0.24 8.70 -11.78
N GLN A 64 0.46 9.80 -12.04
CA GLN A 64 0.20 10.64 -13.21
C GLN A 64 0.45 9.87 -14.51
N LEU A 65 1.54 9.12 -14.61
CA LEU A 65 1.84 8.29 -15.78
C LEU A 65 0.72 7.27 -16.04
N LYS A 66 0.25 6.57 -15.00
CA LYS A 66 -0.81 5.56 -15.14
C LYS A 66 -2.18 6.16 -15.43
N LEU A 67 -2.52 7.32 -14.86
CA LEU A 67 -3.73 8.06 -15.22
C LEU A 67 -3.75 8.44 -16.71
N MET A 68 -2.61 8.88 -17.26
CA MET A 68 -2.49 9.23 -18.68
C MET A 68 -2.58 8.00 -19.59
N GLU A 69 -1.92 6.91 -19.20
CA GLU A 69 -1.95 5.63 -19.93
C GLU A 69 -3.37 5.03 -19.98
N PHE A 70 -4.06 5.02 -18.86
CA PHE A 70 -5.37 4.38 -18.74
C PHE A 70 -6.53 5.23 -19.27
N ASN A 71 -6.33 6.54 -19.41
CA ASN A 71 -7.34 7.51 -19.83
C ASN A 71 -6.75 8.46 -20.88
N PRO A 72 -6.37 7.98 -22.08
CA PRO A 72 -5.63 8.78 -23.06
C PRO A 72 -6.48 9.92 -23.65
N GLY A 73 -5.81 10.97 -24.12
CA GLY A 73 -6.43 12.03 -24.92
C GLY A 73 -7.10 13.15 -24.13
N LEU A 74 -6.85 13.27 -22.82
CA LEU A 74 -7.41 14.33 -21.99
C LEU A 74 -6.43 15.50 -21.83
N PRO A 75 -6.91 16.74 -21.59
CA PRO A 75 -6.03 17.86 -21.29
C PRO A 75 -5.30 17.67 -19.96
N ALA A 76 -4.12 18.28 -19.83
CA ALA A 76 -3.29 18.18 -18.63
C ALA A 76 -4.03 18.54 -17.32
N ASP A 77 -4.96 19.48 -17.40
CA ASP A 77 -5.78 19.94 -16.27
C ASP A 77 -6.65 18.84 -15.69
N ALA A 78 -7.16 17.92 -16.54
CA ALA A 78 -7.94 16.77 -16.10
C ALA A 78 -7.10 15.82 -15.23
N TYR A 79 -5.88 15.52 -15.65
CA TYR A 79 -4.98 14.67 -14.87
C TYR A 79 -4.50 15.35 -13.59
N ARG A 80 -4.21 16.67 -13.63
CA ARG A 80 -3.84 17.42 -12.42
C ARG A 80 -4.98 17.45 -11.40
N ASP A 81 -6.22 17.65 -11.84
CA ASP A 81 -7.38 17.61 -10.96
C ASP A 81 -7.59 16.20 -10.36
N ALA A 82 -7.43 15.14 -11.17
CA ALA A 82 -7.50 13.77 -10.66
C ALA A 82 -6.45 13.51 -9.56
N VAL A 83 -5.18 13.83 -9.82
CA VAL A 83 -4.09 13.68 -8.83
C VAL A 83 -4.40 14.48 -7.57
N ARG A 84 -4.84 15.74 -7.72
CA ARG A 84 -5.22 16.61 -6.60
C ARG A 84 -6.32 15.98 -5.74
N GLN A 85 -7.42 15.53 -6.36
CA GLN A 85 -8.52 14.87 -5.65
C GLN A 85 -8.08 13.58 -4.95
N ILE A 86 -7.15 12.82 -5.53
CA ILE A 86 -6.60 11.60 -4.91
C ILE A 86 -5.71 11.96 -3.70
N VAL A 87 -4.86 12.97 -3.80
CA VAL A 87 -3.85 13.30 -2.79
C VAL A 87 -4.42 14.13 -1.63
N GLU A 88 -5.22 15.15 -1.92
CA GLU A 88 -5.69 16.10 -0.90
C GLU A 88 -6.65 15.46 0.10
N SER A 89 -6.50 15.74 1.39
CA SER A 89 -7.40 15.27 2.44
C SER A 89 -7.73 16.42 3.39
N SER A 90 -8.94 16.44 3.92
CA SER A 90 -9.35 17.41 4.93
C SER A 90 -8.80 17.03 6.32
N ALA A 91 -8.15 17.97 6.99
CA ALA A 91 -7.70 17.79 8.39
C ALA A 91 -8.87 17.69 9.39
N ALA A 92 -10.08 18.11 8.99
CA ALA A 92 -11.28 18.02 9.81
C ALA A 92 -11.93 16.62 9.78
N GLN A 93 -11.52 15.77 8.84
CA GLN A 93 -12.10 14.45 8.62
C GLN A 93 -11.33 13.37 9.38
N SER A 94 -12.03 12.40 9.95
CA SER A 94 -11.38 11.29 10.65
C SER A 94 -10.60 10.40 9.67
N LEU A 95 -9.57 9.70 10.17
CA LEU A 95 -8.77 8.79 9.36
C LEU A 95 -9.62 7.76 8.62
N ILE A 96 -10.60 7.14 9.31
CA ILE A 96 -11.43 6.10 8.70
C ILE A 96 -12.38 6.66 7.63
N ALA A 97 -12.94 7.85 7.86
CA ALA A 97 -13.77 8.51 6.85
C ALA A 97 -12.93 8.89 5.63
N THR A 98 -11.72 9.45 5.84
CA THR A 98 -10.80 9.76 4.75
C THR A 98 -10.44 8.48 3.98
N ASN A 99 -10.14 7.37 4.66
CA ASN A 99 -9.83 6.10 4.02
C ASN A 99 -11.00 5.55 3.18
N ARG A 100 -12.24 5.67 3.67
CA ARG A 100 -13.43 5.28 2.91
C ARG A 100 -13.61 6.13 1.66
N ASP A 101 -13.47 7.45 1.76
CA ASP A 101 -13.62 8.35 0.61
C ASP A 101 -12.53 8.12 -0.43
N LYS A 102 -11.28 7.92 0.02
CA LYS A 102 -10.18 7.55 -0.89
C LYS A 102 -10.42 6.20 -1.54
N TYR A 103 -10.88 5.20 -0.79
CA TYR A 103 -11.22 3.90 -1.35
C TYR A 103 -12.30 4.00 -2.45
N ALA A 104 -13.32 4.84 -2.28
CA ALA A 104 -14.32 5.07 -3.32
C ALA A 104 -13.71 5.66 -4.61
N LEU A 105 -12.78 6.63 -4.49
CA LEU A 105 -12.06 7.16 -5.65
C LEU A 105 -11.20 6.09 -6.35
N LEU A 106 -10.57 5.21 -5.57
CA LEU A 106 -9.72 4.13 -6.05
C LEU A 106 -10.51 3.05 -6.79
N LYS A 107 -11.68 2.67 -6.27
CA LYS A 107 -12.56 1.66 -6.84
C LYS A 107 -13.38 2.19 -8.01
N ASP A 108 -14.05 3.32 -7.82
CA ASP A 108 -15.01 3.87 -8.79
C ASP A 108 -14.37 4.84 -9.79
N GLY A 109 -13.09 5.20 -9.60
CA GLY A 109 -12.43 6.24 -10.37
C GLY A 109 -12.79 7.66 -9.93
N VAL A 110 -12.06 8.63 -10.48
CA VAL A 110 -12.15 10.04 -10.09
C VAL A 110 -12.90 10.84 -11.14
N GLN A 111 -13.95 11.56 -10.74
CA GLN A 111 -14.67 12.45 -11.63
C GLN A 111 -13.95 13.79 -11.76
N VAL A 112 -13.53 14.12 -12.97
CA VAL A 112 -12.88 15.40 -13.30
C VAL A 112 -13.75 16.20 -14.26
N SER A 113 -13.57 17.52 -14.24
CA SER A 113 -14.23 18.43 -15.18
C SER A 113 -13.20 19.26 -15.93
N PHE A 114 -13.28 19.31 -17.26
CA PHE A 114 -12.36 20.09 -18.10
C PHE A 114 -13.08 20.66 -19.32
N ARG A 115 -12.48 21.64 -19.99
CA ARG A 115 -13.00 22.16 -21.25
C ARG A 115 -12.42 21.40 -22.44
N ASN A 116 -13.27 20.97 -23.37
CA ASN A 116 -12.84 20.39 -24.65
C ASN A 116 -12.37 21.48 -25.63
N GLU A 117 -11.94 21.08 -26.83
CA GLU A 117 -11.49 21.99 -27.89
C GLU A 117 -12.54 23.03 -28.32
N LYS A 118 -13.83 22.74 -28.09
CA LYS A 118 -14.96 23.64 -28.37
C LYS A 118 -15.29 24.58 -27.21
N GLY A 119 -14.55 24.48 -26.09
CA GLY A 119 -14.76 25.28 -24.89
C GLY A 119 -15.89 24.79 -23.98
N GLU A 120 -16.49 23.62 -24.26
CA GLU A 120 -17.59 23.04 -23.49
C GLU A 120 -17.06 22.33 -22.23
N LEU A 121 -17.76 22.47 -21.10
CA LEU A 121 -17.41 21.76 -19.87
C LEU A 121 -17.84 20.29 -19.96
N ILE A 122 -16.86 19.39 -19.97
CA ILE A 122 -17.05 17.94 -20.01
C ILE A 122 -16.71 17.37 -18.64
N LYS A 123 -17.52 16.39 -18.20
CA LYS A 123 -17.23 15.56 -17.04
C LYS A 123 -16.79 14.18 -17.50
N GLN A 124 -15.67 13.69 -16.98
CA GLN A 124 -15.19 12.34 -17.26
C GLN A 124 -14.74 11.68 -15.97
N ARG A 125 -14.95 10.35 -15.90
CA ARG A 125 -14.49 9.51 -14.80
C ARG A 125 -13.20 8.82 -15.23
N LEU A 126 -12.11 9.09 -14.54
CA LEU A 126 -10.80 8.52 -14.83
C LEU A 126 -10.58 7.29 -13.96
N ARG A 127 -10.23 6.16 -14.57
CA ARG A 127 -9.84 4.96 -13.85
C ARG A 127 -8.40 5.10 -13.34
N ILE A 128 -8.13 4.60 -12.14
CA ILE A 128 -6.81 4.63 -11.49
C ILE A 128 -6.10 3.28 -11.65
N PHE A 129 -6.86 2.19 -11.66
CA PHE A 129 -6.37 0.82 -11.79
C PHE A 129 -6.97 0.13 -13.01
N ASP A 130 -6.22 -0.84 -13.53
CA ASP A 130 -6.75 -1.87 -14.42
C ASP A 130 -7.03 -3.14 -13.60
N PHE A 131 -8.26 -3.27 -13.11
CA PHE A 131 -8.68 -4.45 -12.35
C PHE A 131 -8.85 -5.69 -13.25
N ASN A 132 -9.15 -5.50 -14.54
CA ASN A 132 -9.37 -6.58 -15.50
C ASN A 132 -8.06 -7.25 -15.92
N GLU A 133 -7.01 -6.46 -16.16
CA GLU A 133 -5.67 -6.96 -16.41
C GLU A 133 -4.68 -6.38 -15.39
N PRO A 134 -4.57 -7.01 -14.20
CA PRO A 134 -3.74 -6.52 -13.12
C PRO A 134 -2.28 -6.29 -13.52
N ALA A 135 -1.74 -7.04 -14.48
CA ALA A 135 -0.36 -6.87 -14.96
C ALA A 135 -0.08 -5.49 -15.60
N ASN A 136 -1.12 -4.77 -16.03
CA ASN A 136 -0.98 -3.41 -16.57
C ASN A 136 -0.69 -2.37 -15.48
N ASN A 137 -0.93 -2.69 -14.21
CA ASN A 137 -0.60 -1.80 -13.09
C ASN A 137 0.89 -1.90 -12.73
N HIS A 138 1.44 -0.81 -12.22
CA HIS A 138 2.79 -0.73 -11.70
C HIS A 138 2.79 -1.11 -10.21
N PHE A 139 3.48 -2.19 -9.85
CA PHE A 139 3.61 -2.68 -8.47
C PHE A 139 5.01 -2.41 -7.96
N LEU A 140 5.12 -1.72 -6.83
CA LEU A 140 6.39 -1.33 -6.22
C LEU A 140 6.33 -1.54 -4.70
N ALA A 141 7.26 -2.31 -4.13
CA ALA A 141 7.45 -2.41 -2.69
C ALA A 141 8.67 -1.61 -2.25
N VAL A 142 8.45 -0.63 -1.37
CA VAL A 142 9.49 0.24 -0.82
C VAL A 142 9.77 -0.16 0.62
N ARG A 143 11.02 -0.50 0.90
CA ARG A 143 11.49 -0.84 2.25
C ARG A 143 12.03 0.37 2.99
N GLU A 144 11.80 0.41 4.29
CA GLU A 144 12.36 1.38 5.24
C GLU A 144 12.05 2.84 4.86
N LEU A 145 10.79 3.11 4.49
CA LEU A 145 10.32 4.39 4.00
C LEU A 145 10.09 5.38 5.15
N TRP A 146 10.78 6.51 5.12
CA TRP A 146 10.50 7.62 6.05
C TRP A 146 9.28 8.43 5.60
N VAL A 147 8.39 8.65 6.57
CA VAL A 147 7.20 9.50 6.43
C VAL A 147 7.18 10.52 7.57
N LYS A 148 7.03 11.80 7.22
CA LYS A 148 7.02 12.93 8.15
C LYS A 148 5.59 13.43 8.35
N GLY A 149 5.10 13.33 9.59
CA GLY A 149 3.91 14.02 10.04
C GLY A 149 4.20 15.45 10.48
N ASP A 150 3.24 16.09 11.13
CA ASP A 150 3.36 17.48 11.55
C ASP A 150 4.48 17.68 12.58
N LEU A 151 4.52 16.81 13.60
CA LEU A 151 5.52 16.90 14.67
C LEU A 151 6.62 15.85 14.51
N TYR A 152 6.24 14.59 14.34
CA TYR A 152 7.18 13.47 14.35
C TYR A 152 7.25 12.77 12.99
N ARG A 153 8.26 11.91 12.82
CA ARG A 153 8.43 11.07 11.64
C ARG A 153 8.40 9.61 12.04
N ARG A 154 7.95 8.73 11.14
CA ARG A 154 7.99 7.27 11.31
C ARG A 154 8.63 6.64 10.08
N ARG A 155 9.22 5.47 10.31
CA ARG A 155 9.84 4.66 9.28
C ARG A 155 9.06 3.36 9.16
N ALA A 156 8.40 3.16 8.04
CA ALA A 156 7.66 1.96 7.75
C ALA A 156 8.58 0.87 7.19
N ASP A 157 8.42 -0.37 7.65
CA ASP A 157 9.28 -1.48 7.22
C ASP A 157 9.11 -1.78 5.73
N VAL A 158 7.87 -1.98 5.26
CA VAL A 158 7.57 -2.09 3.81
C VAL A 158 6.24 -1.42 3.49
N ILE A 159 6.22 -0.59 2.44
CA ILE A 159 5.00 -0.06 1.83
C ILE A 159 4.90 -0.59 0.40
N GLY A 160 3.78 -1.24 0.07
CA GLY A 160 3.46 -1.67 -1.28
C GLY A 160 2.57 -0.65 -1.98
N PHE A 161 3.03 -0.21 -3.15
CA PHE A 161 2.38 0.75 -4.03
C PHE A 161 1.82 0.06 -5.26
N VAL A 162 0.63 0.49 -5.67
CA VAL A 162 0.07 0.20 -6.99
C VAL A 162 -0.21 1.51 -7.69
N ASN A 163 0.36 1.73 -8.88
CA ASN A 163 0.27 2.99 -9.63
C ASN A 163 0.60 4.22 -8.75
N GLY A 164 1.55 4.09 -7.83
CA GLY A 164 1.94 5.14 -6.88
C GLY A 164 1.03 5.34 -5.67
N ILE A 165 -0.03 4.56 -5.50
CA ILE A 165 -0.93 4.61 -4.32
C ILE A 165 -0.46 3.61 -3.25
N PRO A 166 -0.25 4.01 -1.98
CA PRO A 166 0.20 3.11 -0.91
C PRO A 166 -0.94 2.22 -0.41
N LEU A 167 -1.09 1.03 -0.99
CA LEU A 167 -2.20 0.11 -0.67
C LEU A 167 -1.84 -0.95 0.37
N LEU A 168 -0.58 -1.37 0.43
CA LEU A 168 -0.10 -2.39 1.37
C LEU A 168 0.82 -1.75 2.41
N PHE A 169 0.51 -1.94 3.69
CA PHE A 169 1.40 -1.59 4.79
C PHE A 169 1.87 -2.87 5.48
N VAL A 170 3.18 -3.05 5.61
CA VAL A 170 3.76 -4.23 6.26
C VAL A 170 4.59 -3.81 7.45
N GLU A 171 4.32 -4.43 8.58
CA GLU A 171 5.08 -4.27 9.81
C GLU A 171 5.71 -5.61 10.17
N LEU A 172 7.03 -5.61 10.36
CA LEU A 172 7.79 -6.81 10.71
C LEU A 172 8.14 -6.80 12.19
N LYS A 173 7.94 -7.93 12.85
CA LYS A 173 8.19 -8.11 14.28
C LYS A 173 9.27 -9.15 14.53
N ASN A 174 10.06 -8.91 15.57
CA ASN A 174 10.90 -9.95 16.16
C ASN A 174 10.03 -10.99 16.86
N ILE A 175 10.42 -12.27 16.75
CA ILE A 175 9.65 -13.44 17.18
C ILE A 175 9.41 -13.50 18.71
N HIS A 176 10.18 -12.75 19.52
CA HIS A 176 10.25 -12.91 20.97
C HIS A 176 9.44 -11.92 21.84
N LYS A 177 8.53 -11.12 21.27
CA LYS A 177 7.70 -10.15 22.04
C LYS A 177 6.23 -10.55 22.05
N ASP A 178 5.48 -10.06 23.04
CA ASP A 178 4.00 -10.06 23.00
C ASP A 178 3.52 -9.28 21.78
N ILE A 179 3.27 -10.02 20.69
CA ILE A 179 2.98 -9.49 19.35
C ILE A 179 1.71 -8.64 19.39
N ARG A 180 0.73 -8.97 20.25
CA ARG A 180 -0.55 -8.27 20.34
C ARG A 180 -0.37 -6.83 20.80
N ALA A 181 0.17 -6.65 22.01
CA ALA A 181 0.31 -5.31 22.60
C ALA A 181 1.29 -4.44 21.79
N ALA A 182 2.38 -5.04 21.29
CA ALA A 182 3.33 -4.35 20.44
C ALA A 182 2.73 -3.92 19.10
N TYR A 183 1.82 -4.71 18.53
CA TYR A 183 1.12 -4.35 17.30
C TYR A 183 0.14 -3.21 17.52
N GLU A 184 -0.76 -3.34 18.51
CA GLU A 184 -1.79 -2.33 18.76
C GLU A 184 -1.15 -0.98 19.08
N LYS A 185 -0.06 -0.98 19.85
CA LYS A 185 0.74 0.21 20.10
C LYS A 185 1.37 0.77 18.83
N ASN A 186 2.00 -0.07 17.99
CA ASN A 186 2.64 0.43 16.78
C ASN A 186 1.63 1.01 15.79
N LEU A 187 0.50 0.33 15.54
CA LEU A 187 -0.50 0.90 14.64
C LEU A 187 -1.09 2.20 15.22
N ALA A 188 -1.35 2.27 16.53
CA ALA A 188 -1.76 3.52 17.18
C ALA A 188 -0.72 4.63 16.96
N ASP A 189 0.56 4.33 17.16
CA ASP A 189 1.68 5.26 16.92
C ASP A 189 1.68 5.81 15.48
N TYR A 190 1.40 4.98 14.46
CA TYR A 190 1.28 5.43 13.06
C TYR A 190 0.05 6.32 12.84
N ARG A 191 -1.10 5.93 13.40
CA ARG A 191 -2.33 6.73 13.32
C ARG A 191 -2.16 8.11 13.94
N ASP A 192 -1.39 8.22 15.01
CA ASP A 192 -1.16 9.49 15.70
C ASP A 192 -0.04 10.31 15.04
N THR A 193 1.01 9.64 14.54
CA THR A 193 2.21 10.33 14.03
C THR A 193 2.11 10.68 12.55
N VAL A 194 1.65 9.75 11.72
CA VAL A 194 1.60 9.85 10.25
C VAL A 194 0.28 9.28 9.71
N PRO A 195 -0.89 9.79 10.14
CA PRO A 195 -2.19 9.27 9.70
C PRO A 195 -2.36 9.26 8.18
N HIS A 196 -1.73 10.22 7.50
CA HIS A 196 -1.82 10.36 6.05
C HIS A 196 -1.25 9.18 5.27
N LEU A 197 -0.29 8.42 5.84
CA LEU A 197 0.19 7.16 5.26
C LEU A 197 -0.94 6.12 5.14
N LEU A 198 -1.96 6.20 6.00
CA LEU A 198 -3.08 5.28 6.06
C LEU A 198 -4.33 5.82 5.33
N HIS A 199 -4.26 6.97 4.66
CA HIS A 199 -5.40 7.54 3.91
C HIS A 199 -5.82 6.66 2.74
N HIS A 200 -4.89 5.98 2.05
CA HIS A 200 -5.20 5.11 0.91
C HIS A 200 -5.04 3.63 1.23
N ASN A 201 -4.50 3.30 2.40
CA ASN A 201 -4.15 1.94 2.77
C ASN A 201 -5.34 0.99 2.60
N ALA A 202 -5.14 -0.08 1.85
CA ALA A 202 -6.10 -1.15 1.65
C ALA A 202 -5.92 -2.24 2.71
N LEU A 203 -4.69 -2.74 2.84
CA LEU A 203 -4.35 -3.95 3.61
C LEU A 203 -3.16 -3.68 4.55
N ILE A 204 -3.20 -4.29 5.74
CA ILE A 204 -2.08 -4.37 6.68
C ILE A 204 -1.64 -5.82 6.77
N VAL A 205 -0.34 -6.06 6.62
CA VAL A 205 0.30 -7.34 6.92
C VAL A 205 1.21 -7.17 8.13
N ILE A 206 1.06 -8.05 9.11
CA ILE A 206 1.99 -8.18 10.23
C ILE A 206 2.70 -9.50 10.02
N ALA A 207 4.03 -9.50 10.05
CA ALA A 207 4.76 -10.75 9.97
C ALA A 207 5.95 -10.81 10.92
N ASN A 208 6.29 -12.01 11.36
CA ASN A 208 7.60 -12.37 11.85
C ASN A 208 8.21 -13.34 10.83
N GLY A 209 9.50 -13.69 10.90
CA GLY A 209 10.14 -14.56 9.90
C GLY A 209 9.52 -15.95 9.68
N ILE A 210 8.44 -16.29 10.40
CA ILE A 210 7.74 -17.58 10.40
C ILE A 210 6.25 -17.38 10.04
N GLU A 211 5.57 -16.48 10.73
CA GLU A 211 4.12 -16.29 10.63
C GLU A 211 3.79 -14.92 10.03
N ALA A 212 2.70 -14.87 9.27
CA ALA A 212 2.13 -13.62 8.78
C ALA A 212 0.61 -13.59 8.98
N LYS A 213 0.07 -12.40 9.25
CA LYS A 213 -1.37 -12.15 9.38
C LYS A 213 -1.78 -10.91 8.62
N ILE A 214 -2.98 -10.93 8.05
CA ILE A 214 -3.60 -9.81 7.33
C ILE A 214 -4.76 -9.20 8.13
N GLY A 215 -4.92 -7.89 8.03
CA GLY A 215 -6.03 -7.13 8.61
C GLY A 215 -6.10 -5.72 8.03
N SER A 216 -6.94 -4.87 8.62
CA SER A 216 -7.21 -3.51 8.13
C SER A 216 -6.76 -2.44 9.15
N ILE A 217 -6.83 -1.17 8.73
CA ILE A 217 -6.59 -0.03 9.62
C ILE A 217 -7.54 0.05 10.82
N THR A 218 -8.64 -0.71 10.88
CA THR A 218 -9.54 -0.77 12.05
C THR A 218 -9.51 -2.12 12.76
N SER A 219 -8.78 -3.11 12.23
CA SER A 219 -8.68 -4.43 12.85
C SER A 219 -8.01 -4.35 14.21
N ARG A 220 -8.67 -4.91 15.24
CA ARG A 220 -8.00 -5.35 16.47
C ARG A 220 -7.14 -6.56 16.17
N PHE A 221 -6.14 -6.86 17.00
CA PHE A 221 -5.20 -7.96 16.74
C PHE A 221 -5.91 -9.33 16.56
N GLU A 222 -7.01 -9.56 17.27
CA GLU A 222 -7.83 -10.79 17.14
C GLU A 222 -8.58 -10.92 15.79
N HIS A 223 -8.67 -9.84 15.02
CA HIS A 223 -9.24 -9.82 13.67
C HIS A 223 -8.15 -9.78 12.59
N PHE A 224 -6.88 -10.00 12.97
CA PHE A 224 -5.84 -10.36 12.03
C PHE A 224 -5.87 -11.85 11.77
N HIS A 225 -5.94 -12.22 10.50
CA HIS A 225 -6.16 -13.60 10.07
C HIS A 225 -4.93 -14.14 9.36
N GLU A 226 -4.63 -15.42 9.61
CA GLU A 226 -3.61 -16.16 8.87
C GLU A 226 -4.14 -16.52 7.48
N TRP A 227 -3.27 -16.49 6.48
CA TRP A 227 -3.56 -16.96 5.13
C TRP A 227 -2.92 -18.33 4.93
N LYS A 228 -3.71 -19.38 5.02
CA LYS A 228 -3.21 -20.76 5.19
C LYS A 228 -3.11 -21.57 3.91
N ARG A 229 -3.83 -21.17 2.86
CA ARG A 229 -4.02 -21.96 1.63
C ARG A 229 -3.98 -21.09 0.39
N LEU A 230 -3.46 -21.63 -0.73
CA LEU A 230 -3.51 -21.00 -2.04
C LEU A 230 -4.64 -21.56 -2.91
N ALA A 231 -5.13 -22.76 -2.58
CA ALA A 231 -6.30 -23.41 -3.17
C ALA A 231 -7.10 -24.16 -2.09
N GLU A 232 -8.40 -24.41 -2.29
CA GLU A 232 -9.26 -25.04 -1.28
C GLU A 232 -8.75 -26.42 -0.82
N ASP A 233 -8.14 -27.17 -1.73
CA ASP A 233 -7.70 -28.56 -1.57
C ASP A 233 -6.26 -28.69 -1.02
N GLU A 234 -5.54 -27.59 -0.81
CA GLU A 234 -4.19 -27.63 -0.26
C GLU A 234 -4.17 -27.81 1.28
N PRO A 235 -3.20 -28.58 1.82
CA PRO A 235 -2.96 -28.63 3.26
C PRO A 235 -2.54 -27.24 3.76
N GLY A 236 -3.14 -26.78 4.85
CA GLY A 236 -2.88 -25.44 5.37
C GLY A 236 -1.44 -25.29 5.88
N LEU A 237 -0.67 -24.37 5.30
CA LEU A 237 0.67 -24.00 5.74
C LEU A 237 0.68 -22.54 6.21
N VAL A 238 1.16 -22.30 7.42
CA VAL A 238 1.34 -20.96 7.97
C VAL A 238 2.80 -20.56 7.75
N ASP A 239 3.08 -20.06 6.55
CA ASP A 239 4.39 -19.48 6.20
C ASP A 239 4.17 -18.11 5.56
N MET A 240 5.11 -17.19 5.80
CA MET A 240 5.12 -15.85 5.20
C MET A 240 5.01 -15.94 3.68
N GLN A 241 5.70 -16.87 3.03
CA GLN A 241 5.67 -16.98 1.57
C GLN A 241 4.29 -17.38 1.06
N THR A 242 3.60 -18.31 1.73
CA THR A 242 2.21 -18.69 1.40
C THR A 242 1.28 -17.49 1.51
N LEU A 243 1.40 -16.69 2.57
CA LEU A 243 0.58 -15.49 2.72
C LEU A 243 0.90 -14.44 1.65
N LEU A 244 2.18 -14.17 1.41
CA LEU A 244 2.60 -13.20 0.39
C LEU A 244 2.16 -13.64 -1.00
N LYS A 245 2.26 -14.93 -1.35
CA LYS A 245 1.77 -15.43 -2.63
C LYS A 245 0.26 -15.33 -2.74
N GLY A 246 -0.47 -15.70 -1.68
CA GLY A 246 -1.93 -15.65 -1.67
C GLY A 246 -2.50 -14.24 -1.81
N ILE A 247 -1.83 -13.24 -1.23
CA ILE A 247 -2.33 -11.86 -1.17
C ILE A 247 -1.64 -10.94 -2.19
N CYS A 248 -0.33 -11.07 -2.38
CA CYS A 248 0.49 -10.15 -3.16
C CYS A 248 0.76 -10.64 -4.60
N ASP A 249 0.24 -11.81 -5.01
CA ASP A 249 0.06 -12.06 -6.43
C ASP A 249 -0.77 -10.92 -7.03
N LYS A 250 -0.36 -10.39 -8.20
CA LYS A 250 -0.95 -9.17 -8.75
C LYS A 250 -2.46 -9.31 -8.98
N ARG A 251 -2.94 -10.49 -9.40
CA ARG A 251 -4.37 -10.70 -9.62
C ARG A 251 -5.11 -10.76 -8.31
N ASN A 252 -4.63 -11.58 -7.38
CA ASN A 252 -5.25 -11.70 -6.05
C ASN A 252 -5.26 -10.37 -5.30
N PHE A 253 -4.17 -9.60 -5.38
CA PHE A 253 -4.06 -8.30 -4.72
C PHE A 253 -5.11 -7.33 -5.24
N MET A 254 -5.24 -7.22 -6.56
CA MET A 254 -6.21 -6.31 -7.18
C MET A 254 -7.65 -6.76 -6.95
N ASP A 255 -7.92 -8.06 -6.96
CA ASP A 255 -9.24 -8.61 -6.64
C ASP A 255 -9.61 -8.35 -5.16
N LEU A 256 -8.67 -8.55 -4.24
CA LEU A 256 -8.85 -8.20 -2.82
C LEU A 256 -9.20 -6.72 -2.65
N VAL A 257 -8.50 -5.84 -3.37
CA VAL A 257 -8.73 -4.39 -3.33
C VAL A 257 -10.08 -4.02 -3.95
N GLU A 258 -10.51 -4.66 -5.03
CA GLU A 258 -11.76 -4.31 -5.71
C GLU A 258 -13.00 -4.87 -4.98
N ASN A 259 -12.93 -6.14 -4.58
CA ASN A 259 -14.12 -6.94 -4.28
C ASN A 259 -14.24 -7.38 -2.82
N PHE A 260 -13.15 -7.32 -2.04
CA PHE A 260 -13.10 -7.93 -0.70
C PHE A 260 -12.82 -6.94 0.43
N ILE A 261 -13.05 -5.65 0.20
CA ILE A 261 -13.03 -4.60 1.22
C ILE A 261 -14.44 -4.04 1.41
N VAL A 262 -14.91 -4.08 2.66
CA VAL A 262 -16.20 -3.52 3.08
C VAL A 262 -15.99 -2.55 4.23
N PHE A 263 -16.76 -1.47 4.26
CA PHE A 263 -16.83 -0.60 5.43
C PHE A 263 -18.22 -0.72 6.06
N ASP A 264 -18.29 -1.22 7.28
CA ASP A 264 -19.54 -1.45 8.02
C ASP A 264 -19.75 -0.36 9.10
N ASP A 265 -20.96 0.21 9.15
CA ASP A 265 -21.38 1.23 10.12
C ASP A 265 -22.40 0.69 11.14
N SER A 266 -22.78 -0.59 11.05
CA SER A 266 -23.88 -1.19 11.82
C SER A 266 -23.70 -1.08 13.34
N SER A 267 -22.46 -1.00 13.82
CA SER A 267 -22.11 -0.91 15.24
C SER A 267 -22.05 0.52 15.80
N GLY A 268 -22.38 1.54 14.99
CA GLY A 268 -22.26 2.95 15.37
C GLY A 268 -20.85 3.53 15.22
N GLN A 269 -19.85 2.70 14.94
CA GLN A 269 -18.53 3.11 14.48
C GLN A 269 -18.21 2.45 13.14
N THR A 270 -17.61 3.20 12.23
CA THR A 270 -17.16 2.65 10.96
C THR A 270 -15.99 1.68 11.16
N VAL A 271 -16.16 0.44 10.73
CA VAL A 271 -15.10 -0.57 10.68
C VAL A 271 -14.82 -0.99 9.25
N LYS A 272 -13.55 -1.05 8.87
CA LYS A 272 -13.06 -1.61 7.61
C LYS A 272 -12.80 -3.10 7.78
N ILE A 273 -13.45 -3.92 6.98
CA ILE A 273 -13.37 -5.38 6.99
C ILE A 273 -12.70 -5.82 5.68
N ILE A 274 -11.78 -6.78 5.78
CA ILE A 274 -11.15 -7.46 4.65
C ILE A 274 -11.56 -8.92 4.72
N ALA A 275 -11.85 -9.52 3.58
CA ALA A 275 -12.22 -10.92 3.51
C ALA A 275 -11.11 -11.87 3.98
N ARG A 276 -11.52 -13.05 4.44
CA ARG A 276 -10.64 -14.11 4.91
C ARG A 276 -10.28 -15.06 3.77
N ASN A 277 -9.21 -15.82 3.94
CA ASN A 277 -8.69 -16.79 2.97
C ASN A 277 -9.80 -17.62 2.27
N HIS A 278 -10.70 -18.27 3.02
CA HIS A 278 -11.79 -19.09 2.46
C HIS A 278 -12.88 -18.34 1.69
N GLN A 279 -12.88 -17.01 1.70
CA GLN A 279 -13.81 -16.19 0.92
C GLN A 279 -13.22 -15.81 -0.45
N LEU A 280 -11.90 -16.01 -0.64
CA LEU A 280 -11.19 -15.77 -1.90
C LEU A 280 -10.94 -17.07 -2.69
N LEU A 281 -10.91 -18.22 -2.00
CA LEU A 281 -10.70 -19.53 -2.61
C LEU A 281 -11.96 -20.09 -3.27
#